data_AF-A0A7C3M5K1-F1
#
_entry.id   AF-A0A7C3M5K1-F1
#
_cell.length_a   1.000
_cell.length_b   1.000
_cell.length_c   1.000
_cell.angle_alpha   90.00
_cell.angle_beta   90.00
_cell.angle_gamma   90.00
#
_symmetry.space_group_name_H-M   'P 1'
#
loop_
_entity.id
_entity.type
_entity.pdbx_description
1 polymer ?
#
loop_
_entity_poly.entity_id
_entity_poly.type
_entity_poly.pdbx_seq_one_letter_code
_entity_poly.pdbx_strand_id
1 'polypeptide(L)'
;MDVNVKYFETKGQINTDETLRVARERAKTLGIRQIIVASTYGETGRKAIDIFKDMDVNLVIVTISSGFTREGWIMPDNVRKDLESKGAKVLTCMHALGDDVGSAFSGKFGGHNPNEIVAEVLRRFSQGMKVAVEITIMAVEAGLIDVNQEAIAIAGTDRGADTAIVVKPAYARDFLSFEIKEILAKPR
;
A
#
# COMPACT_ATOMS: atom_id res chain seq x y z
N MET A 1 20.67 -4.43 15.03
CA MET A 1 19.92 -3.16 15.10
C MET A 1 18.55 -3.52 15.63
N ASP A 2 18.10 -2.87 16.69
CA ASP A 2 16.78 -3.14 17.26
C ASP A 2 15.73 -2.31 16.50
N VAL A 3 14.60 -2.96 16.18
CA VAL A 3 13.48 -2.32 15.47
C VAL A 3 12.25 -2.43 16.37
N ASN A 4 11.67 -1.29 16.72
CA ASN A 4 10.42 -1.23 17.46
C ASN A 4 9.24 -1.40 16.51
N VAL A 5 8.35 -2.34 16.83
CA VAL A 5 7.13 -2.62 16.05
C VAL A 5 5.90 -2.21 16.84
N LYS A 6 5.02 -1.42 16.24
CA LYS A 6 3.75 -1.01 16.84
C LYS A 6 2.67 -2.07 16.57
N TYR A 7 2.11 -2.65 17.63
CA TYR A 7 0.95 -3.53 17.52
C TYR A 7 -0.31 -2.80 18.01
N PHE A 8 -1.32 -2.69 17.15
CA PHE A 8 -2.60 -2.08 17.48
C PHE A 8 -3.59 -3.11 18.01
N GLU A 9 -4.29 -2.80 19.11
CA GLU A 9 -5.32 -3.71 19.66
C GLU A 9 -6.51 -3.91 18.72
N THR A 10 -6.87 -2.87 17.97
CA THR A 10 -7.96 -2.89 16.99
C THR A 10 -7.46 -2.51 15.62
N LYS A 11 -8.07 -3.07 14.57
CA LYS A 11 -7.75 -2.79 13.16
C LYS A 11 -8.50 -1.56 12.63
N GLY A 12 -8.05 -1.02 11.50
CA GLY A 12 -8.77 -0.01 10.71
C GLY A 12 -8.37 1.44 10.99
N GLN A 13 -9.23 2.36 10.50
CA GLN A 13 -8.92 3.78 10.29
C GLN A 13 -8.44 4.54 11.53
N ILE A 14 -8.83 4.13 12.73
CA ILE A 14 -8.40 4.77 13.99
C ILE A 14 -6.88 4.84 14.13
N ASN A 15 -6.15 3.91 13.49
CA ASN A 15 -4.69 3.82 13.56
C ASN A 15 -3.95 4.64 12.50
N THR A 16 -4.66 5.36 11.62
CA THR A 16 -4.07 5.96 10.41
C THR A 16 -2.93 6.93 10.74
N ASP A 17 -3.17 7.86 11.66
CA ASP A 17 -2.21 8.92 11.97
C ASP A 17 -0.95 8.36 12.65
N GLU A 18 -1.12 7.39 13.55
CA GLU A 18 -0.01 6.72 14.21
C GLU A 18 0.80 5.85 13.22
N THR A 19 0.12 5.13 12.32
CA THR A 19 0.77 4.31 11.29
C THR A 19 1.65 5.18 10.38
N LEU A 20 1.12 6.32 9.91
CA LEU A 20 1.85 7.27 9.08
C LEU A 20 3.03 7.90 9.83
N ARG A 21 2.88 8.22 11.13
CA ARG A 21 3.97 8.76 11.96
C ARG A 21 5.10 7.74 12.15
N VAL A 22 4.79 6.50 12.50
CA VAL A 22 5.79 5.43 12.66
C VAL A 22 6.54 5.21 11.34
N ALA A 23 5.83 5.17 10.22
CA ALA A 23 6.42 5.07 8.90
C ALA A 23 7.37 6.25 8.58
N ARG A 24 6.94 7.49 8.86
CA ARG A 24 7.75 8.70 8.66
C ARG A 24 9.06 8.66 9.45
N GLU A 25 8.99 8.33 10.74
CA GLU A 25 10.19 8.26 11.60
C GLU A 25 11.16 7.20 11.09
N ARG A 26 10.65 6.06 10.61
CA ARG A 26 11.51 5.03 10.04
C ARG A 26 12.12 5.44 8.71
N ALA A 27 11.34 6.05 7.81
CA ALA A 27 11.84 6.60 6.54
C ALA A 27 13.00 7.56 6.79
N LYS A 28 12.83 8.47 7.77
CA LYS A 28 13.88 9.42 8.15
C LYS A 28 15.12 8.73 8.70
N THR A 29 14.96 7.72 9.55
CA THR A 29 16.09 6.99 10.16
C THR A 29 16.90 6.20 9.13
N LEU A 30 16.23 5.59 8.15
CA LEU A 30 16.87 4.78 7.11
C LEU A 30 17.24 5.58 5.86
N GLY A 31 16.83 6.84 5.75
CA GLY A 31 17.01 7.64 4.53
C GLY A 31 16.17 7.15 3.35
N ILE A 32 15.08 6.42 3.61
CA ILE A 32 14.18 5.92 2.56
C ILE A 32 13.33 7.07 2.05
N ARG A 33 13.33 7.25 0.72
CA ARG A 33 12.59 8.34 0.05
C ARG A 33 11.33 7.87 -0.65
N GLN A 34 11.14 6.57 -0.86
CA GLN A 34 10.02 6.02 -1.62
C GLN A 34 8.90 5.63 -0.67
N ILE A 35 7.76 6.33 -0.73
CA ILE A 35 6.63 6.12 0.17
C ILE A 35 5.40 5.76 -0.67
N ILE A 36 4.79 4.61 -0.38
CA ILE A 36 3.64 4.07 -1.12
C ILE A 36 2.47 3.97 -0.16
N VAL A 37 1.34 4.59 -0.47
CA VAL A 37 0.19 4.69 0.44
C VAL A 37 -1.08 4.23 -0.26
N ALA A 38 -1.78 3.24 0.31
CA ALA A 38 -3.12 2.88 -0.14
C ALA A 38 -4.12 3.97 0.24
N SER A 39 -4.88 4.47 -0.74
CA SER A 39 -6.00 5.38 -0.48
C SER A 39 -7.09 5.28 -1.53
N THR A 40 -8.15 4.55 -1.19
CA THR A 40 -9.35 4.37 -2.01
C THR A 40 -10.01 5.71 -2.35
N TYR A 41 -10.35 6.51 -1.33
CA TYR A 41 -11.08 7.79 -1.51
C TYR A 41 -10.20 9.03 -1.40
N GLY A 42 -8.92 8.89 -1.05
CA GLY A 42 -7.95 9.98 -0.94
C GLY A 42 -7.68 10.52 0.47
N GLU A 43 -8.52 10.20 1.47
CA GLU A 43 -8.35 10.71 2.85
C GLU A 43 -7.00 10.33 3.48
N THR A 44 -6.59 9.05 3.37
CA THR A 44 -5.26 8.60 3.81
C THR A 44 -4.15 9.32 3.06
N GLY A 45 -4.35 9.56 1.75
CA GLY A 45 -3.42 10.27 0.89
C GLY A 45 -3.21 11.73 1.33
N ARG A 46 -4.28 12.45 1.67
CA ARG A 46 -4.21 13.81 2.22
C ARG A 46 -3.37 13.85 3.50
N LYS A 47 -3.66 12.93 4.43
CA LYS A 47 -2.90 12.80 5.69
C LYS A 47 -1.43 12.46 5.46
N ALA A 48 -1.13 11.60 4.49
CA ALA A 48 0.23 11.27 4.12
C ALA A 48 0.99 12.50 3.60
N ILE A 49 0.38 13.28 2.70
CA ILE A 49 0.98 14.54 2.23
C ILE A 49 1.35 15.44 3.42
N ASP A 50 0.41 15.67 4.34
CA ASP A 50 0.65 16.56 5.49
C ASP A 50 1.75 16.05 6.43
N ILE A 51 1.83 14.73 6.66
CA ILE A 51 2.83 14.11 7.56
C ILE A 51 4.23 14.10 6.94
N PHE A 52 4.32 13.90 5.62
CA PHE A 52 5.58 13.82 4.89
C PHE A 52 6.01 15.14 4.24
N LYS A 53 5.23 16.23 4.36
CA LYS A 53 5.46 17.52 3.67
C LYS A 53 6.86 18.14 3.83
N ASP A 54 7.51 17.88 4.96
CA ASP A 54 8.85 18.44 5.28
C ASP A 54 9.99 17.46 4.93
N MET A 55 9.71 16.42 4.14
CA MET A 55 10.68 15.43 3.67
C MET A 55 10.74 15.43 2.15
N ASP A 56 11.96 15.27 1.61
CA ASP A 56 12.20 15.03 0.18
C ASP A 56 11.89 13.57 -0.15
N VAL A 57 10.60 13.26 -0.37
CA VAL A 57 10.10 11.90 -0.65
C VAL A 57 9.33 11.84 -1.97
N ASN A 58 9.46 10.71 -2.65
CA ASN A 58 8.57 10.29 -3.73
C ASN A 58 7.33 9.63 -3.12
N LEU A 59 6.25 10.40 -2.95
CA LEU A 59 4.99 9.92 -2.40
C LEU A 59 4.06 9.42 -3.53
N VAL A 60 3.79 8.12 -3.52
CA VAL A 60 2.88 7.45 -4.45
C VAL A 60 1.63 7.00 -3.71
N ILE A 61 0.48 7.55 -4.09
CA ILE A 61 -0.83 7.19 -3.56
C ILE A 61 -1.47 6.20 -4.54
N VAL A 62 -1.70 4.97 -4.10
CA VAL A 62 -2.34 3.93 -4.91
C VAL A 62 -3.81 3.86 -4.51
N THR A 63 -4.71 4.15 -5.45
CA THR A 63 -6.16 4.02 -5.25
C THR A 63 -6.67 2.72 -5.87
N ILE A 64 -7.93 2.40 -5.60
CA ILE A 64 -8.59 1.18 -6.08
C ILE A 64 -8.69 1.19 -7.61
N SER A 65 -8.75 -0.01 -8.21
CA SER A 65 -9.00 -0.18 -9.64
C SER A 65 -10.31 0.47 -10.10
N SER A 66 -10.33 1.04 -11.31
CA SER A 66 -11.55 1.56 -11.96
C SER A 66 -12.63 0.49 -12.15
N GLY A 67 -12.27 -0.80 -12.08
CA GLY A 67 -13.25 -1.90 -12.07
C GLY A 67 -14.29 -1.78 -10.95
N PHE A 68 -13.96 -1.09 -9.85
CA PHE A 68 -14.83 -0.88 -8.68
C PHE A 68 -15.74 0.36 -8.78
N THR A 69 -15.96 0.89 -9.99
CA THR A 69 -16.81 2.07 -10.20
C THR A 69 -18.27 1.81 -9.81
N ARG A 70 -18.78 0.59 -10.02
CA ARG A 70 -20.19 0.24 -9.73
C ARG A 70 -20.48 0.21 -8.23
N GLU A 71 -19.48 -0.13 -7.45
CA GLU A 71 -19.48 -0.17 -5.99
C GLU A 71 -19.35 1.24 -5.39
N GLY A 72 -18.98 2.24 -6.21
CA GLY A 72 -18.76 3.61 -5.79
C GLY A 72 -17.48 3.79 -4.98
N TRP A 73 -16.53 2.85 -5.07
CA TRP A 73 -15.31 2.85 -4.27
C TRP A 73 -14.15 3.61 -4.91
N ILE A 74 -14.39 4.35 -5.99
CA ILE A 74 -13.34 5.03 -6.73
C ILE A 74 -13.01 6.41 -6.13
N MET A 75 -11.77 6.85 -6.31
CA MET A 75 -11.36 8.20 -5.99
C MET A 75 -12.01 9.21 -6.94
N PRO A 76 -12.68 10.27 -6.44
CA PRO A 76 -13.19 11.34 -7.29
C PRO A 76 -12.06 12.13 -7.98
N ASP A 77 -12.29 12.57 -9.23
CA ASP A 77 -11.29 13.29 -10.03
C ASP A 77 -10.78 14.59 -9.38
N ASN A 78 -11.67 15.32 -8.69
CA ASN A 78 -11.28 16.53 -7.97
C ASN A 78 -10.34 16.22 -6.79
N VAL A 79 -10.54 15.08 -6.12
CA VAL A 79 -9.65 14.62 -5.04
C VAL A 79 -8.30 14.21 -5.62
N ARG A 80 -8.27 13.47 -6.73
CA ARG A 80 -7.03 13.14 -7.45
C ARG A 80 -6.23 14.40 -7.78
N LYS A 81 -6.87 15.37 -8.46
CA LYS A 81 -6.21 16.62 -8.89
C LYS A 81 -5.66 17.40 -7.69
N ASP A 82 -6.38 17.43 -6.57
CA ASP A 82 -5.89 18.08 -5.36
C ASP A 82 -4.63 17.38 -4.80
N LEU A 83 -4.62 16.05 -4.72
CA LEU A 83 -3.45 15.28 -4.27
C LEU A 83 -2.24 15.50 -5.19
N GLU A 84 -2.45 15.47 -6.50
CA GLU A 84 -1.40 15.69 -7.51
C GLU A 84 -0.86 17.13 -7.46
N SER A 85 -1.73 18.13 -7.26
CA SER A 85 -1.32 19.53 -7.11
C SER A 85 -0.43 19.78 -5.90
N LYS A 86 -0.47 18.88 -4.92
CA LYS A 86 0.36 18.90 -3.70
C LYS A 86 1.62 18.03 -3.83
N GLY A 87 1.95 17.57 -5.03
CA GLY A 87 3.20 16.87 -5.34
C GLY A 87 3.16 15.35 -5.19
N ALA A 88 2.04 14.76 -4.80
CA ALA A 88 1.89 13.31 -4.79
C ALA A 88 1.65 12.76 -6.21
N LYS A 89 2.04 11.51 -6.46
CA LYS A 89 1.65 10.77 -7.67
C LYS A 89 0.47 9.88 -7.33
N VAL A 90 -0.59 9.88 -8.13
CA VAL A 90 -1.77 9.04 -7.88
C VAL A 90 -1.89 7.94 -8.92
N LEU A 91 -1.84 6.68 -8.49
CA LEU A 91 -1.92 5.50 -9.35
C LEU A 91 -3.29 4.82 -9.24
N THR A 92 -3.91 4.53 -10.39
CA THR A 92 -5.02 3.59 -10.54
C THR A 92 -4.65 2.53 -11.55
N CYS A 93 -4.70 1.27 -11.15
CA CYS A 93 -4.51 0.14 -12.04
C CYS A 93 -5.18 -1.12 -11.44
N MET A 94 -5.06 -2.25 -12.13
CA MET A 94 -5.54 -3.54 -11.64
C MET A 94 -4.85 -3.93 -10.34
N HIS A 95 -5.57 -4.59 -9.43
CA HIS A 95 -5.01 -5.14 -8.21
C HIS A 95 -4.02 -6.27 -8.56
N ALA A 96 -2.80 -6.21 -8.01
CA ALA A 96 -1.76 -7.19 -8.34
C ALA A 96 -2.00 -8.57 -7.69
N LEU A 97 -2.74 -8.61 -6.57
CA LEU A 97 -2.97 -9.81 -5.76
C LEU A 97 -4.47 -10.14 -5.63
N GLY A 98 -5.23 -9.98 -6.72
CA GLY A 98 -6.64 -10.36 -6.82
C GLY A 98 -7.41 -9.47 -7.81
N ASP A 99 -8.71 -9.73 -7.97
CA ASP A 99 -9.63 -8.94 -8.79
C ASP A 99 -9.18 -8.77 -10.26
N ASP A 100 -8.38 -9.72 -10.74
CA ASP A 100 -7.85 -9.79 -12.09
C ASP A 100 -8.60 -10.84 -12.93
N VAL A 101 -8.08 -11.14 -14.13
CA VAL A 101 -8.63 -12.19 -14.98
C VAL A 101 -8.64 -13.54 -14.27
N GLY A 102 -7.61 -13.88 -13.50
CA GLY A 102 -7.57 -15.14 -12.76
C GLY A 102 -8.63 -15.21 -11.67
N SER A 103 -8.86 -14.13 -10.92
CA SER A 103 -9.96 -14.04 -9.95
C SER A 103 -11.34 -14.22 -10.60
N ALA A 104 -11.55 -13.71 -11.82
CA ALA A 104 -12.79 -13.94 -12.55
C ALA A 104 -13.02 -15.44 -12.86
N PHE A 105 -11.95 -16.19 -13.17
CA PHE A 105 -12.03 -17.63 -13.39
C PHE A 105 -12.25 -18.39 -12.07
N SER A 106 -11.49 -18.07 -11.02
CA SER A 106 -11.69 -18.64 -9.68
C SER A 106 -13.13 -18.44 -9.19
N GLY A 107 -13.69 -17.24 -9.36
CA GLY A 107 -15.06 -16.92 -8.94
C GLY A 107 -16.14 -17.67 -9.72
N LYS A 108 -15.92 -17.92 -11.03
CA LYS A 108 -16.89 -18.62 -11.88
C LYS A 108 -16.81 -20.15 -11.79
N PHE A 109 -15.60 -20.69 -11.73
CA PHE A 109 -15.34 -22.13 -11.86
C PHE A 109 -14.82 -22.78 -10.58
N GLY A 110 -14.58 -22.00 -9.51
CA GLY A 110 -13.91 -22.47 -8.30
C GLY A 110 -12.39 -22.57 -8.48
N GLY A 111 -11.69 -22.96 -7.41
CA GLY A 111 -10.23 -22.98 -7.35
C GLY A 111 -9.64 -21.63 -6.92
N HIS A 112 -8.31 -21.54 -6.95
CA HIS A 112 -7.56 -20.34 -6.58
C HIS A 112 -6.41 -20.10 -7.55
N ASN A 113 -6.28 -18.85 -8.02
CA ASN A 113 -5.10 -18.37 -8.73
C ASN A 113 -3.92 -18.26 -7.72
N PRO A 114 -2.68 -18.58 -8.13
CA PRO A 114 -1.47 -18.29 -7.34
C PRO A 114 -1.45 -16.93 -6.62
N ASN A 115 -1.87 -15.83 -7.24
CA ASN A 115 -1.85 -14.52 -6.59
C ASN A 115 -2.89 -14.39 -5.45
N GLU A 116 -4.02 -15.07 -5.54
CA GLU A 116 -5.03 -15.16 -4.49
C GLU A 116 -4.51 -15.97 -3.29
N ILE A 117 -3.72 -17.02 -3.55
CA ILE A 117 -3.05 -17.80 -2.50
C ILE A 117 -2.03 -16.91 -1.76
N VAL A 118 -1.22 -16.16 -2.50
CA VAL A 118 -0.27 -15.17 -1.92
C VAL A 118 -1.02 -14.15 -1.06
N ALA A 119 -2.11 -13.59 -1.58
CA ALA A 119 -2.94 -12.64 -0.84
C ALA A 119 -3.43 -13.22 0.49
N GLU A 120 -3.91 -14.47 0.47
CA GLU A 120 -4.47 -15.12 1.65
C GLU A 120 -3.41 -15.45 2.71
N VAL A 121 -2.20 -15.82 2.28
CA VAL A 121 -1.06 -16.00 3.18
C VAL A 121 -0.69 -14.68 3.85
N LEU A 122 -0.59 -13.59 3.09
CA LEU A 122 -0.26 -12.27 3.64
C LEU A 122 -1.32 -11.76 4.63
N ARG A 123 -2.60 -12.10 4.41
CA ARG A 123 -3.68 -11.79 5.35
C ARG A 123 -3.55 -12.47 6.71
N ARG A 124 -2.71 -13.50 6.87
CA ARG A 124 -2.38 -14.06 8.20
C ARG A 124 -1.61 -13.08 9.08
N PHE A 125 -0.96 -12.07 8.50
CA PHE A 125 -0.37 -10.96 9.25
C PHE A 125 -1.42 -9.87 9.55
N SER A 126 -2.10 -9.38 8.51
CA SER A 126 -3.24 -8.45 8.56
C SER A 126 -3.78 -8.20 7.14
N GLN A 127 -4.98 -7.61 6.99
CA GLN A 127 -5.43 -7.13 5.68
C GLN A 127 -4.48 -6.07 5.12
N GLY A 128 -4.02 -5.14 5.97
CA GLY A 128 -3.05 -4.12 5.58
C GLY A 128 -1.73 -4.70 5.07
N MET A 129 -1.27 -5.86 5.57
CA MET A 129 -0.05 -6.51 5.04
C MET A 129 -0.22 -6.92 3.58
N LYS A 130 -1.32 -7.60 3.24
CA LYS A 130 -1.64 -7.97 1.86
C LYS A 130 -1.67 -6.75 0.95
N VAL A 131 -2.37 -5.71 1.39
CA VAL A 131 -2.53 -4.48 0.61
C VAL A 131 -1.20 -3.75 0.45
N ALA A 132 -0.35 -3.69 1.48
CA ALA A 132 0.96 -3.05 1.41
C ALA A 132 1.88 -3.72 0.36
N VAL A 133 1.89 -5.05 0.28
CA VAL A 133 2.61 -5.78 -0.77
C VAL A 133 1.99 -5.52 -2.15
N GLU A 134 0.67 -5.60 -2.26
CA GLU A 134 -0.05 -5.39 -3.52
C GLU A 134 0.19 -4.00 -4.14
N ILE A 135 0.02 -2.92 -3.37
CA ILE A 135 0.22 -1.56 -3.87
C ILE A 135 1.68 -1.30 -4.25
N THR A 136 2.62 -2.01 -3.62
CA THR A 136 4.04 -1.91 -3.96
C THR A 136 4.31 -2.50 -5.34
N ILE A 137 3.77 -3.68 -5.63
CA ILE A 137 3.87 -4.31 -6.95
C ILE A 137 3.22 -3.41 -8.01
N MET A 138 2.01 -2.91 -7.73
CA MET A 138 1.31 -1.98 -8.62
C MET A 138 2.14 -0.73 -8.94
N ALA A 139 2.77 -0.13 -7.93
CA ALA A 139 3.58 1.08 -8.10
C ALA A 139 4.89 0.84 -8.87
N VAL A 140 5.52 -0.33 -8.68
CA VAL A 140 6.71 -0.74 -9.44
C VAL A 140 6.38 -1.02 -10.90
N GLU A 141 5.29 -1.75 -11.18
CA GLU A 141 4.84 -2.02 -12.56
C GLU A 141 4.50 -0.74 -13.32
N ALA A 142 4.04 0.30 -12.63
CA ALA A 142 3.78 1.61 -13.19
C ALA A 142 5.05 2.48 -13.36
N GLY A 143 6.24 1.99 -12.99
CA GLY A 143 7.50 2.73 -13.06
C GLY A 143 7.59 3.89 -12.07
N LEU A 144 6.78 3.90 -11.01
CA LEU A 144 6.73 4.99 -10.02
C LEU A 144 7.71 4.77 -8.86
N ILE A 145 8.25 3.55 -8.72
CA ILE A 145 9.13 3.11 -7.64
C ILE A 145 10.33 2.39 -8.25
N ASP A 146 11.54 2.76 -7.81
CA ASP A 146 12.81 2.13 -8.18
C ASP A 146 13.03 0.87 -7.34
N VAL A 147 13.08 -0.28 -8.01
CA VAL A 147 13.36 -1.59 -7.40
C VAL A 147 14.76 -1.71 -6.82
N ASN A 148 15.70 -0.84 -7.19
CA ASN A 148 17.05 -0.84 -6.65
C ASN A 148 17.14 -0.22 -5.25
N GLN A 149 16.10 0.49 -4.81
CA GLN A 149 16.03 1.14 -3.50
C GLN A 149 14.95 0.50 -2.63
N GLU A 150 15.09 0.63 -1.32
CA GLU A 150 14.01 0.27 -0.40
C GLU A 150 12.86 1.29 -0.48
N ALA A 151 11.67 0.86 -0.06
CA ALA A 151 10.49 1.69 0.03
C ALA A 151 9.75 1.42 1.35
N ILE A 152 8.91 2.37 1.75
CA ILE A 152 7.91 2.14 2.80
C ILE A 152 6.54 2.02 2.15
N ALA A 153 5.86 0.91 2.43
CA ALA A 153 4.49 0.68 2.00
C ALA A 153 3.53 0.77 3.20
N ILE A 154 2.45 1.53 3.03
CA ILE A 154 1.49 1.88 4.07
C ILE A 154 0.08 1.56 3.58
N ALA A 155 -0.63 0.72 4.33
CA ALA A 155 -1.98 0.29 4.00
C ALA A 155 -2.79 -0.03 5.25
N GLY A 156 -4.04 -0.46 5.08
CA GLY A 156 -4.93 -0.70 6.21
C GLY A 156 -6.04 -1.70 5.91
N THR A 157 -6.85 -1.94 6.95
CA THR A 157 -8.07 -2.75 6.86
C THR A 157 -9.28 -1.87 6.60
N ASP A 158 -10.04 -2.17 5.54
CA ASP A 158 -11.26 -1.48 5.08
C ASP A 158 -11.09 0.00 4.73
N ARG A 159 -10.72 0.84 5.72
CA ARG A 159 -10.50 2.28 5.59
C ARG A 159 -9.28 2.71 6.39
N GLY A 160 -8.60 3.75 5.90
CA GLY A 160 -7.42 4.31 6.56
C GLY A 160 -6.18 3.42 6.44
N ALA A 161 -5.26 3.56 7.38
CA ALA A 161 -4.05 2.75 7.48
C ALA A 161 -3.89 2.17 8.88
N ASP A 162 -3.48 0.90 8.96
CA ASP A 162 -3.16 0.22 10.22
C ASP A 162 -1.89 -0.64 10.12
N THR A 163 -1.27 -0.71 8.94
CA THR A 163 -0.10 -1.53 8.66
C THR A 163 0.93 -0.73 7.85
N ALA A 164 2.20 -0.79 8.26
CA ALA A 164 3.31 -0.19 7.54
C ALA A 164 4.53 -1.12 7.57
N ILE A 165 5.23 -1.21 6.43
CA ILE A 165 6.38 -2.11 6.24
C ILE A 165 7.50 -1.42 5.46
N VAL A 166 8.75 -1.81 5.74
CA VAL A 166 9.89 -1.54 4.85
C VAL A 166 10.02 -2.72 3.89
N VAL A 167 10.18 -2.42 2.61
CA VAL A 167 10.24 -3.42 1.55
C VAL A 167 11.41 -3.18 0.61
N LYS A 168 12.00 -4.26 0.12
CA LYS A 168 12.79 -4.29 -1.11
C LYS A 168 11.85 -4.77 -2.21
N PRO A 169 11.35 -3.86 -3.06
CA PRO A 169 10.28 -4.20 -3.97
C PRO A 169 10.83 -4.92 -5.21
N ALA A 170 9.96 -5.65 -5.90
CA ALA A 170 10.25 -6.39 -7.12
C ALA A 170 9.09 -6.27 -8.10
N TYR A 171 9.36 -6.47 -9.40
CA TYR A 171 8.32 -6.59 -10.42
C TYR A 171 7.49 -7.86 -10.17
N ALA A 172 6.24 -7.89 -10.65
CA ALA A 172 5.34 -9.03 -10.47
C ALA A 172 5.92 -10.32 -11.08
N ARG A 173 6.58 -10.19 -12.24
CA ARG A 173 7.27 -11.31 -12.92
C ARG A 173 8.41 -11.92 -12.09
N ASP A 174 8.97 -11.16 -11.16
CA ASP A 174 10.09 -11.53 -10.29
C ASP A 174 9.65 -11.54 -8.81
N PHE A 175 8.37 -11.78 -8.54
CA PHE A 175 7.76 -11.64 -7.20
C PHE A 175 8.51 -12.38 -6.08
N LEU A 176 9.15 -13.52 -6.38
CA LEU A 176 9.91 -14.28 -5.40
C LEU A 176 11.18 -13.55 -4.89
N SER A 177 11.58 -12.45 -5.54
CA SER A 177 12.63 -11.54 -5.07
C SER A 177 12.09 -10.36 -4.26
N PHE A 178 10.77 -10.24 -4.06
CA PHE A 178 10.18 -9.26 -3.17
C PHE A 178 10.52 -9.60 -1.72
N GLU A 179 11.05 -8.64 -0.96
CA GLU A 179 11.38 -8.86 0.44
C GLU A 179 10.68 -7.85 1.35
N ILE A 180 10.00 -8.34 2.37
CA ILE A 180 9.57 -7.54 3.51
C ILE A 180 10.76 -7.48 4.47
N LYS A 181 11.40 -6.31 4.57
CA LYS A 181 12.59 -6.11 5.41
C LYS A 181 12.23 -5.88 6.86
N GLU A 182 11.18 -5.08 7.10
CA GLU A 182 10.74 -4.72 8.45
C GLU A 182 9.23 -4.55 8.51
N ILE A 183 8.63 -4.92 9.65
CA ILE A 183 7.25 -4.58 9.99
C ILE A 183 7.30 -3.43 10.98
N LEU A 184 6.69 -2.30 10.66
CA LEU A 184 6.74 -1.09 11.48
C LEU A 184 5.49 -0.95 12.35
N ALA A 185 4.34 -1.26 11.78
CA ALA A 185 3.07 -1.29 12.49
C ALA A 185 2.14 -2.34 11.88
N LYS A 186 1.31 -2.99 12.71
CA LYS A 186 0.15 -3.79 12.26
C LYS A 186 -0.86 -4.00 13.40
N PRO A 187 -2.12 -4.37 13.12
CA PRO A 187 -3.02 -4.91 14.14
C PRO A 187 -2.44 -6.17 14.81
N ARG A 188 -2.73 -6.41 16.09
CA ARG A 188 -2.20 -7.54 16.87
C ARG A 188 -2.61 -8.88 16.30
#